data_AF-A0A2G6D2H8-F1
#
_entry.id   AF-A0A2G6D2H8-F1
#
_cell.length_a   1.000
_cell.length_b   1.000
_cell.length_c   1.000
_cell.angle_alpha   90.00
_cell.angle_beta   90.00
_cell.angle_gamma   90.00
#
_symmetry.space_group_name_H-M   'P 1'
#
loop_
_entity.id
_entity.type
_entity.pdbx_description
1 polymer ?
#
loop_
_entity_poly.entity_id
_entity_poly.type
_entity_poly.pdbx_seq_one_letter_code
_entity_poly.pdbx_strand_id
1 'polypeptide(L)'
;MTDEVLFRVILQGYKPDKGTYYVEQDLAKLFKIEPAKAKKLLASAPCTLKDNLSEASALRYKAAVEQTGARCEIEDNRYDFSGLSIQ
;
A
#
# COMPACT_ATOMS: atom_id res chain seq x y z
N MET A 1 -28.66 4.29 2.56
CA MET A 1 -27.41 4.29 1.78
C MET A 1 -26.30 4.11 2.79
N THR A 2 -25.68 2.93 2.82
CA THR A 2 -24.50 2.71 3.66
C THR A 2 -23.37 3.45 2.96
N ASP A 3 -22.88 4.53 3.54
CA ASP A 3 -21.62 5.16 3.15
C ASP A 3 -20.52 4.15 3.52
N GLU A 4 -20.31 3.15 2.67
CA GLU A 4 -19.27 2.15 2.90
C GLU A 4 -17.93 2.83 2.72
N VAL A 5 -17.23 2.94 3.84
CA VAL A 5 -15.88 3.46 3.91
C VAL A 5 -14.96 2.60 3.09
N LEU A 6 -14.40 3.21 2.05
CA LEU A 6 -13.40 2.56 1.22
C LEU A 6 -12.03 3.09 1.60
N PHE A 7 -11.07 2.19 1.74
CA PHE A 7 -9.71 2.47 2.12
C PHE A 7 -8.77 2.21 0.94
N ARG A 8 -7.67 2.94 0.92
CA ARG A 8 -6.54 2.71 0.02
C ARG A 8 -5.30 2.36 0.82
N VAL A 9 -4.51 1.42 0.31
CA VAL A 9 -3.25 0.97 0.89
C VAL A 9 -2.12 1.63 0.14
N ILE A 10 -1.30 2.37 0.85
CA ILE A 10 -0.21 3.17 0.31
C ILE A 10 1.11 2.61 0.80
N LEU A 11 1.98 2.27 -0.14
CA LEU A 11 3.36 1.92 0.12
C LEU A 11 4.14 3.20 0.39
N GLN A 12 4.67 3.35 1.60
CA GLN A 12 5.52 4.49 1.99
C GLN A 12 7.02 4.21 1.78
N GLY A 13 7.39 2.94 1.56
CA GLY A 13 8.78 2.53 1.34
C GLY A 13 9.10 1.24 2.10
N TYR A 14 10.30 1.15 2.66
CA TYR A 14 10.75 -0.02 3.44
C TYR A 14 11.43 0.40 4.74
N LYS A 15 11.38 -0.50 5.73
CA LYS A 15 12.10 -0.29 6.99
C LYS A 15 13.59 -0.56 6.76
N PRO A 16 14.50 0.27 7.30
CA PRO A 16 15.94 0.09 7.12
C PRO A 16 16.50 -1.17 7.82
N ASP A 17 15.69 -1.80 8.68
CA ASP A 17 16.08 -2.93 9.53
C ASP A 17 16.28 -4.25 8.74
N LYS A 18 15.47 -4.48 7.72
CA LYS A 18 15.64 -5.59 6.77
C LYS A 18 16.41 -5.08 5.55
N GLY A 19 17.48 -5.76 5.16
CA GLY A 19 18.24 -5.40 3.94
C GLY A 19 17.32 -5.32 2.73
N THR A 20 17.45 -4.25 1.94
CA THR A 20 16.53 -3.86 0.85
C THR A 20 16.22 -5.00 -0.12
N TYR A 21 17.23 -5.82 -0.41
CA TYR A 21 17.11 -6.99 -1.27
C TYR A 21 16.08 -8.02 -0.77
N TYR A 22 16.01 -8.28 0.53
CA TYR A 22 15.05 -9.23 1.09
C TYR A 22 13.63 -8.68 1.05
N VAL A 23 13.46 -7.37 1.29
CA VAL A 23 12.15 -6.71 1.19
C VAL A 23 11.64 -6.76 -0.24
N GLU A 24 12.49 -6.49 -1.24
CA GLU A 24 12.13 -6.60 -2.67
C GLU A 24 11.66 -8.02 -3.04
N GLN A 25 12.37 -9.05 -2.56
CA GLN A 25 12.04 -10.46 -2.82
C GLN A 25 10.74 -10.89 -2.14
N ASP A 26 10.54 -10.54 -0.87
CA ASP A 26 9.34 -10.89 -0.12
C ASP A 26 8.11 -10.13 -0.66
N LEU A 27 8.28 -8.86 -1.04
CA LEU A 27 7.24 -8.07 -1.71
C LEU A 27 6.88 -8.66 -3.07
N ALA A 28 7.88 -9.06 -3.87
CA ALA A 28 7.66 -9.71 -5.15
C ALA A 28 6.85 -11.00 -5.01
N LYS A 29 7.15 -11.84 -4.02
CA LYS A 29 6.40 -13.06 -3.71
C LYS A 29 4.97 -12.76 -3.27
N LEU A 30 4.78 -11.76 -2.41
CA LEU A 30 3.46 -11.38 -1.91
C LEU A 30 2.53 -10.93 -3.06
N PHE A 31 3.03 -10.08 -3.94
CA PHE A 31 2.28 -9.56 -5.09
C PHE A 31 2.30 -10.48 -6.31
N LYS A 32 3.05 -11.59 -6.25
CA LYS A 32 3.31 -12.51 -7.38
C LYS A 32 3.82 -11.76 -8.63
N ILE A 33 4.73 -10.82 -8.41
CA ILE A 33 5.40 -10.03 -9.46
C ILE A 33 6.89 -10.34 -9.49
N GLU A 34 7.57 -9.84 -10.52
CA GLU A 34 9.03 -9.94 -10.61
C GLU A 34 9.73 -9.03 -9.59
N PRO A 35 10.89 -9.43 -9.03
CA PRO A 35 11.69 -8.60 -8.12
C PRO A 35 12.01 -7.21 -8.69
N ALA A 36 12.27 -7.11 -9.99
CA ALA A 36 12.51 -5.84 -10.66
C ALA A 36 11.30 -4.89 -10.60
N LYS A 37 10.07 -5.42 -10.65
CA LYS A 37 8.85 -4.62 -10.49
C LYS A 37 8.63 -4.23 -9.04
N ALA A 38 8.88 -5.13 -8.09
CA ALA A 38 8.81 -4.82 -6.66
C ALA A 38 9.80 -3.70 -6.27
N LYS A 39 11.03 -3.76 -6.80
CA LYS A 39 12.02 -2.69 -6.65
C LYS A 39 11.54 -1.36 -7.21
N LYS A 40 10.94 -1.35 -8.40
CA LYS A 40 10.37 -0.12 -8.99
C LYS A 40 9.23 0.44 -8.14
N LEU A 41 8.36 -0.40 -7.60
CA LEU A 41 7.27 0.02 -6.70
C LEU A 41 7.82 0.67 -5.43
N LEU A 42 8.80 0.03 -4.77
CA LEU A 42 9.47 0.57 -3.58
C LEU A 42 10.20 1.88 -3.88
N ALA A 43 10.85 1.98 -5.04
CA ALA A 43 11.50 3.21 -5.48
C ALA A 43 10.52 4.33 -5.87
N SER A 44 9.28 3.98 -6.20
CA SER A 44 8.21 4.94 -6.53
C SER A 44 7.36 5.30 -5.31
N ALA A 45 7.74 4.87 -4.10
CA ALA A 45 7.06 5.24 -2.89
C ALA A 45 7.21 6.76 -2.63
N PRO A 46 6.16 7.45 -2.14
CA PRO A 46 4.85 6.92 -1.77
C PRO A 46 3.95 6.58 -2.98
N CYS A 47 3.37 5.37 -3.01
CA CYS A 47 2.46 4.97 -4.08
C CYS A 47 1.29 4.10 -3.59
N THR A 48 0.12 4.24 -4.23
CA THR A 48 -1.06 3.42 -3.92
C THR A 48 -0.90 2.02 -4.52
N LEU A 49 -0.89 1.00 -3.66
CA LEU A 49 -0.83 -0.41 -4.09
C LEU A 49 -2.21 -0.93 -4.49
N LYS A 50 -3.23 -0.54 -3.71
CA LYS A 50 -4.59 -0.97 -3.92
C LYS A 50 -5.57 -0.01 -3.25
N ASP A 51 -6.57 0.41 -3.97
CA ASP A 51 -7.68 1.24 -3.49
C ASP A 51 -9.01 0.47 -3.52
N ASN A 52 -10.07 1.11 -3.03
CA ASN A 52 -11.43 0.59 -3.02
C ASN A 52 -11.58 -0.70 -2.17
N LEU A 53 -10.90 -0.75 -1.02
CA LEU A 53 -10.93 -1.88 -0.09
C LEU A 53 -11.80 -1.58 1.13
N SER A 54 -12.49 -2.58 1.66
CA SER A 54 -13.06 -2.48 3.01
C SER A 54 -11.96 -2.39 4.07
N GLU A 55 -12.26 -1.83 5.24
CA GLU A 55 -11.32 -1.70 6.36
C GLU A 55 -10.60 -3.03 6.66
N ALA A 56 -11.38 -4.10 6.80
CA ALA A 56 -10.84 -5.44 7.09
C ALA A 56 -9.88 -5.94 6.00
N SER A 57 -10.17 -5.64 4.73
CA SER A 57 -9.32 -6.01 3.60
C SER A 57 -8.04 -5.17 3.58
N ALA A 58 -8.16 -3.86 3.81
CA ALA A 58 -7.03 -2.94 3.85
C ALA A 58 -6.08 -3.26 5.01
N LEU A 59 -6.60 -3.58 6.20
CA LEU A 59 -5.82 -4.03 7.35
C LEU A 59 -5.08 -5.33 7.07
N ARG A 60 -5.75 -6.32 6.46
CA ARG A 60 -5.11 -7.57 6.02
C ARG A 60 -3.99 -7.31 5.02
N TYR A 61 -4.23 -6.41 4.07
CA TYR A 61 -3.23 -6.04 3.07
C TYR A 61 -2.02 -5.36 3.72
N LYS A 62 -2.25 -4.37 4.60
CA LYS A 62 -1.21 -3.69 5.37
C LYS A 62 -0.37 -4.70 6.15
N ALA A 63 -1.00 -5.59 6.90
CA ALA A 63 -0.31 -6.61 7.67
C ALA A 63 0.53 -7.55 6.79
N ALA A 64 0.04 -7.93 5.62
CA ALA A 64 0.78 -8.77 4.68
C ALA A 64 2.01 -8.05 4.10
N VAL A 65 1.89 -6.77 3.76
CA VAL A 65 3.02 -5.97 3.26
C VAL A 65 4.02 -5.66 4.37
N GLU A 66 3.58 -5.35 5.59
CA GLU A 66 4.50 -5.10 6.70
C GLU A 66 5.32 -6.34 7.11
N GLN A 67 4.78 -7.54 6.90
CA GLN A 67 5.51 -8.80 7.11
C GLN A 67 6.71 -8.95 6.15
N THR A 68 6.69 -8.31 4.97
CA THR A 68 7.82 -8.33 4.05
C THR A 68 8.97 -7.43 4.50
N GLY A 69 8.71 -6.51 5.44
CA GLY A 69 9.64 -5.44 5.85
C GLY A 69 9.39 -4.11 5.12
N ALA A 70 8.40 -4.07 4.24
CA ALA A 70 7.91 -2.82 3.65
C ALA A 70 7.09 -2.01 4.66
N ARG A 71 6.98 -0.70 4.45
CA ARG A 71 6.15 0.22 5.23
C ARG A 71 4.92 0.57 4.43
N CYS A 72 3.74 0.30 4.99
CA CYS A 72 2.46 0.65 4.40
C CYS A 72 1.57 1.42 5.37
N GLU A 73 0.76 2.30 4.81
CA GLU A 73 -0.29 3.03 5.50
C GLU A 73 -1.63 2.77 4.81
N ILE A 74 -2.72 2.91 5.57
CA ILE A 74 -4.07 2.87 5.04
C ILE A 74 -4.65 4.26 5.18
N GLU A 75 -5.23 4.77 4.10
CA GLU A 75 -5.96 6.03 4.10
C GLU A 75 -7.42 5.78 3.79
N ASP A 76 -8.28 6.56 4.44
CA ASP A 76 -9.71 6.60 4.17
C ASP A 76 -9.95 7.38 2.87
N ASN A 77 -10.54 6.73 1.88
CA ASN A 77 -10.82 7.29 0.57
C ASN A 77 -12.11 8.13 0.56
N ARG A 78 -12.84 8.23 1.68
CA ARG A 78 -14.00 9.13 1.85
C ARG A 78 -13.64 10.61 1.77
N TYR A 79 -12.37 10.95 1.99
CA TYR A 79 -11.89 12.33 2.05
C TYR A 79 -10.88 12.65 0.94
N ASP A 80 -11.02 12.07 -0.24
CA ASP A 80 -10.31 12.58 -1.43
C ASP A 80 -10.91 13.94 -1.82
N PHE A 81 -10.44 14.99 -1.16
CA PHE A 81 -10.88 16.37 -1.34
C PHE A 81 -10.51 16.96 -2.71
N SER A 82 -9.94 16.17 -3.63
CA SER A 82 -9.70 16.56 -5.02
C SER A 82 -10.99 16.96 -5.75
N GLY A 83 -12.15 16.54 -5.23
CA GLY A 83 -13.48 16.92 -5.70
C GLY A 83 -14.13 18.11 -4.98
N LEU A 84 -13.51 18.71 -3.95
CA LEU A 84 -13.98 19.97 -3.38
C LEU A 84 -13.61 21.12 -4.31
N SER A 85 -14.30 21.19 -5.45
CA SER A 85 -14.53 22.46 -6.12
C SER A 85 -15.38 23.29 -5.16
N ILE A 86 -14.73 24.15 -4.39
CA ILE A 86 -15.40 25.25 -3.70
C ILE A 86 -15.88 26.16 -4.83
N GLN A 87 -17.15 26.03 -5.20
CA GLN A 87 -17.81 26.86 -6.21
C GLN A 87 -18.29 28.16 -5.56
#